data_AF-W1U176-F1
#
_entry.id   AF-W1U176-F1
#
_cell.length_a   1.000
_cell.length_b   1.000
_cell.length_c   1.000
_cell.angle_alpha   90.00
_cell.angle_beta   90.00
_cell.angle_gamma   90.00
#
_symmetry.space_group_name_H-M   'P 1'
#
loop_
_entity.id
_entity.type
_entity.pdbx_description
1 polymer ?
#
loop_
_entity_poly.entity_id
_entity_poly.type
_entity_poly.pdbx_seq_one_letter_code
_entity_poly.pdbx_strand_id
1 'polypeptide(L)' 'MEINITMSEFYKKYQAEKLSIIDVREVYEFVSGHVPTVQNLPLSTFETGYKQLSQQEKYYVIC' A
#
# COMPACT_ATOMS: atom_id res chain seq x y z
N MET A 1 -10.68 15.49 -6.50
CA MET A 1 -10.39 14.19 -5.86
C MET A 1 -8.92 14.20 -5.53
N GLU A 2 -8.54 14.27 -4.26
CA GLU A 2 -7.13 14.23 -3.86
C GLU A 2 -6.62 12.79 -3.98
N ILE A 3 -5.53 12.62 -4.74
CA ILE A 3 -4.92 11.32 -5.03
C ILE A 3 -3.71 11.03 -4.13
N ASN A 4 -3.34 11.97 -3.25
CA ASN A 4 -2.19 11.88 -2.35
C ASN A 4 -2.61 12.25 -0.92
N ILE A 5 -1.90 11.68 0.05
CA ILE A 5 -2.06 11.96 1.49
C ILE A 5 -0.68 12.15 2.10
N THR A 6 -0.55 13.03 3.09
CA THR A 6 0.73 13.16 3.81
C THR A 6 0.94 11.98 4.75
N MET A 7 2.20 11.71 5.12
CA MET A 7 2.49 10.64 6.09
C MET A 7 1.83 10.86 7.45
N SER A 8 1.71 12.12 7.89
CA SER A 8 1.05 12.45 9.17
C SER A 8 -0.44 12.10 9.14
N GLU A 9 -1.14 12.41 8.05
CA GLU A 9 -2.55 12.06 7.88
C GLU A 9 -2.76 10.56 7.69
N PHE A 10 -1.89 9.90 6.91
CA PHE A 10 -1.89 8.44 6.79
C PHE A 10 -1.72 7.77 8.16
N TYR A 11 -0.76 8.22 8.96
CA TYR A 11 -0.50 7.65 10.29
C TYR A 11 -1.67 7.85 11.26
N LYS A 12 -2.37 8.99 11.19
CA LYS A 12 -3.61 9.21 11.95
C LYS A 12 -4.72 8.23 11.53
N LYS A 13 -4.89 8.00 10.23
CA LYS A 13 -5.87 7.04 9.71
C LYS A 13 -5.53 5.60 10.07
N TYR A 14 -4.28 5.20 9.88
CA TYR A 14 -3.80 3.86 10.20
C TYR A 14 -4.05 3.47 11.66
N GLN A 15 -3.98 4.42 12.59
CA GLN A 15 -4.29 4.18 14.00
C GLN A 15 -5.79 4.13 14.32
N ALA A 16 -6.63 4.78 13.51
CA ALA A 16 -8.06 4.92 13.77
C ALA A 16 -8.90 3.83 13.09
N GLU A 17 -8.47 3.31 11.95
CA GLU A 17 -9.24 2.38 11.12
C GLU A 17 -8.33 1.36 10.42
N LYS A 18 -8.90 0.20 10.07
CA LYS A 18 -8.19 -0.80 9.28
C LYS A 18 -8.13 -0.34 7.81
N LEU A 19 -6.93 -0.12 7.31
CA LEU A 19 -6.69 0.32 5.93
C LEU A 19 -6.22 -0.85 5.06
N SER A 20 -6.71 -0.92 3.82
CA SER A 20 -6.09 -1.74 2.77
C SER A 20 -4.87 -0.99 2.22
N ILE A 21 -3.67 -1.50 2.51
CA ILE A 21 -2.41 -0.87 2.15
C ILE A 21 -1.59 -1.81 1.26
N ILE A 22 -1.05 -1.26 0.17
CA ILE A 22 -0.18 -1.95 -0.76
C ILE A 22 1.17 -1.23 -0.80
N ASP A 23 2.23 -1.98 -0.54
CA ASP A 23 3.59 -1.52 -0.71
C ASP A 23 4.10 -1.98 -2.09
N VAL A 24 4.32 -1.03 -3.00
CA VAL A 24 4.73 -1.30 -4.38
C VAL A 24 6.25 -1.24 -4.59
N ARG A 25 7.02 -1.06 -3.51
CA ARG A 25 8.49 -1.13 -3.55
C ARG A 25 8.96 -2.52 -3.91
N GLU A 26 10.23 -2.60 -4.31
CA GLU A 26 10.83 -3.89 -4.62
C GLU A 26 10.95 -4.76 -3.36
N VAL A 27 10.96 -6.08 -3.57
CA VAL A 27 10.91 -7.07 -2.49
C VAL A 27 12.02 -6.85 -1.46
N TYR A 28 13.22 -6.48 -1.91
CA TYR A 28 14.35 -6.26 -0.99
C TYR A 28 14.14 -5.04 -0.08
N GLU A 29 13.48 -3.99 -0.55
CA GLU A 29 13.13 -2.80 0.24
C GLU A 29 12.04 -3.15 1.25
N PHE A 30 11.03 -3.88 0.81
CA PHE A 30 9.96 -4.37 1.67
C PHE A 30 10.52 -5.22 2.82
N VAL A 31 11.40 -6.18 2.51
CA VAL A 31 12.05 -7.05 3.51
C VAL A 31 12.94 -6.27 4.47
N SER A 32 13.58 -5.19 4.01
CA SER A 32 14.41 -4.32 4.88
C SER A 32 13.59 -3.55 5.92
N GLY A 33 12.30 -3.35 5.67
CA GLY A 33 11.36 -2.71 6.58
C GLY A 33 10.10 -2.24 5.86
N HIS A 34 8.94 -2.54 6.42
CA HIS A 34 7.64 -2.16 5.89
C HIS A 34 6.63 -1.94 7.01
N VAL A 35 5.51 -1.29 6.69
CA VAL A 35 4.38 -1.13 7.61
C VAL A 35 3.81 -2.51 7.95
N PRO A 36 3.55 -2.84 9.23
CA PRO A 36 3.02 -4.15 9.59
C PRO A 36 1.69 -4.46 8.87
N THR A 37 1.49 -5.74 8.53
CA THR A 37 0.26 -6.30 7.95
C THR A 37 -0.09 -5.86 6.52
N VAL A 38 0.78 -5.10 5.86
CA VAL A 38 0.55 -4.65 4.47
C VAL A 38 1.00 -5.70 3.45
N GLN A 39 0.37 -5.68 2.28
CA GLN A 39 0.73 -6.56 1.18
C GLN A 39 1.83 -5.92 0.31
N ASN A 40 2.88 -6.67 -0.03
CA ASN A 40 3.83 -6.26 -1.06
C ASN A 40 3.30 -6.65 -2.45
N LEU A 41 3.25 -5.68 -3.36
CA LEU A 41 2.93 -5.86 -4.77
C LEU A 41 3.93 -5.05 -5.61
N PRO A 42 5.17 -5.54 -5.79
CA PRO A 42 6.26 -4.78 -6.40
C PRO A 42 5.91 -4.23 -7.78
N LEU A 43 6.35 -3.01 -8.09
CA LEU A 43 6.17 -2.39 -9.41
C LEU A 43 6.67 -3.29 -10.55
N SER A 44 7.80 -3.97 -10.35
CA SER A 44 8.36 -4.94 -11.30
C SER A 44 7.41 -6.07 -11.73
N THR A 45 6.39 -6.40 -10.90
CA THR A 45 5.39 -7.44 -11.17
C THR A 45 3.95 -6.91 -11.22
N PHE A 46 3.77 -5.61 -11.05
CA PHE A 46 2.47 -4.99 -10.78
C PHE A 46 1.49 -5.19 -11.93
N GLU A 47 1.93 -5.09 -13.19
CA GLU A 47 1.10 -5.27 -14.40
C GLU A 47 0.28 -6.56 -14.43
N THR A 48 0.77 -7.61 -13.76
CA THR A 48 0.05 -8.88 -13.62
C THR A 48 -0.61 -9.01 -12.25
N GLY A 49 0.09 -8.58 -11.21
CA GLY A 49 -0.33 -8.72 -9.82
C GLY A 49 -1.58 -7.91 -9.45
N TYR A 50 -1.80 -6.72 -10.04
CA TYR A 50 -2.93 -5.86 -9.67
C TYR A 50 -4.30 -6.51 -9.90
N LYS A 51 -4.38 -7.53 -10.78
CA LYS A 51 -5.62 -8.22 -11.13
C LYS A 51 -6.23 -8.99 -9.96
N GLN A 52 -5.46 -9.27 -8.92
CA GLN A 52 -5.96 -9.89 -7.69
C GLN A 52 -6.65 -8.91 -6.74
N LEU A 53 -6.52 -7.60 -6.98
CA LEU A 53 -7.09 -6.56 -6.13
C LEU A 53 -8.59 -6.39 -6.41
N SER A 54 -9.35 -6.14 -5.35
CA SER A 54 -10.78 -5.85 -5.46
C SER A 54 -11.00 -4.44 -6.00
N GLN A 55 -11.78 -4.30 -7.08
CA GLN A 55 -12.15 -2.97 -7.60
C GLN A 55 -13.12 -2.21 -6.68
N GLN A 56 -13.65 -2.87 -5.65
CA GLN A 56 -14.57 -2.27 -4.68
C GLN A 56 -13.85 -1.76 -3.43
N GLU A 57 -12.56 -2.04 -3.29
CA GLU A 57 -11.75 -1.58 -2.16
C GLU A 57 -11.00 -0.29 -2.49
N LYS A 58 -10.83 0.55 -1.46
CA LYS A 58 -9.93 1.69 -1.50
C LYS A 58 -8.57 1.27 -0.98
N TYR A 59 -7.55 1.37 -1.83
CA TYR A 59 -6.16 1.07 -1.46
C TYR A 59 -5.35 2.35 -1.19
N TYR A 60 -4.48 2.27 -0.19
CA TYR A 60 -3.40 3.22 0.04
C TYR A 60 -2.10 2.63 -0.48
N VAL A 61 -1.39 3.36 -1.33
CA VAL A 61 -0.15 2.90 -1.95
C VAL A 61 1.05 3.54 -1.26
N ILE A 62 2.03 2.73 -0.89
CA ILE A 62 3.34 3.15 -0.42
C ILE A 62 4.36 2.79 -1.50
N CYS A 63 5.22 3.73 -1.86
CA CYS A 63 6.33 3.55 -2.78
C CYS A 63 7.63 4.07 -2.17
#